data_AF-A0A956AIA3-F1
#
_entry.id   AF-A0A956AIA3-F1
#
_cell.length_a   1.000
_cell.length_b   1.000
_cell.length_c   1.000
_cell.angle_alpha   90.00
_cell.angle_beta   90.00
_cell.angle_gamma   90.00
#
_symmetry.space_group_name_H-M   'P 1'
#
loop_
_entity.id
_entity.type
_entity.pdbx_description
1 polymer ?
#
loop_
_entity_poly.entity_id
_entity_poly.type
_entity_poly.pdbx_seq_one_letter_code
_entity_poly.pdbx_strand_id
1 'polypeptide(L)'
;MPLLSLVVALLALPPITEAPASAEIRARAAAENTAGFKLWKANKQVAAWKRYEAAVALDPSYHLARYNLACVWARLGKSVDALAVLADFKAKGCEECLARVERSRTDPDWKSLWKDARYVAIAGAPSPAEAAALAVEAAFLTGKSPELKEFLGKKSIVMKDICSVCDDDMPTPTRVVPPAKLAASVGKWAKMARREDMGQVIGFEQMSCDATCCSTGPREALMHFTQYLQRVCVEPTGDGKVQIVAVDVMGG
;
A
#
# COMPACT_ATOMS: atom_id res chain seq x y z
N MET A 1 9.92 -42.48 29.69
CA MET A 1 9.87 -41.03 29.35
C MET A 1 9.44 -40.91 27.90
N PRO A 2 8.19 -40.58 27.56
CA PRO A 2 7.87 -40.20 26.20
C PRO A 2 8.09 -38.69 26.03
N LEU A 3 8.83 -38.32 24.99
CA LEU A 3 8.99 -36.95 24.53
C LEU A 3 7.61 -36.39 24.15
N LEU A 4 7.22 -35.26 24.77
CA LEU A 4 6.17 -34.41 24.22
C LEU A 4 6.66 -33.86 22.88
N SER A 5 6.13 -34.41 21.78
CA SER A 5 6.13 -33.73 20.49
C SER A 5 5.29 -32.46 20.62
N LEU A 6 5.97 -31.32 20.76
CA LEU A 6 5.37 -30.01 20.59
C LEU A 6 5.07 -29.85 19.10
N VAL A 7 3.90 -30.32 18.67
CA VAL A 7 3.34 -29.94 17.38
C VAL A 7 3.01 -28.46 17.52
N VAL A 8 3.91 -27.61 17.04
CA VAL A 8 3.59 -26.21 16.74
C VAL A 8 2.46 -26.30 15.72
N ALA A 9 1.22 -26.13 16.19
CA ALA A 9 0.08 -26.00 15.32
C ALA A 9 0.36 -24.78 14.43
N LEU A 10 0.80 -25.05 13.21
CA LEU A 10 0.76 -24.08 12.12
C LEU A 10 -0.72 -23.66 12.08
N LEU A 11 -1.01 -22.39 12.36
CA LEU A 11 -2.35 -21.86 12.22
C LEU A 11 -2.67 -21.89 10.73
N ALA A 12 -3.18 -23.03 10.26
CA ALA A 12 -3.65 -23.19 8.91
C ALA A 12 -4.92 -22.35 8.80
N LEU A 13 -4.79 -21.20 8.14
CA LEU A 13 -5.96 -20.41 7.79
C LEU A 13 -6.91 -21.28 6.95
N PRO A 14 -8.23 -21.06 7.04
CA PRO A 14 -9.16 -21.75 6.16
C PRO A 14 -8.76 -21.51 4.69
N PRO A 15 -9.06 -22.43 3.76
CA PRO A 15 -8.77 -22.18 2.35
C PRO A 15 -9.51 -20.93 1.85
N ILE A 16 -8.93 -20.24 0.85
CA ILE A 16 -9.61 -19.12 0.21
C ILE A 16 -10.80 -19.67 -0.59
N THR A 17 -12.01 -19.24 -0.24
CA THR A 17 -13.25 -19.58 -0.93
C THR A 17 -13.65 -18.47 -1.88
N GLU A 18 -14.02 -18.82 -3.11
CA GLU A 18 -14.50 -17.84 -4.11
C GLU A 18 -15.98 -17.45 -3.87
N ALA A 19 -16.76 -18.35 -3.26
CA ALA A 19 -18.14 -18.06 -2.90
C ALA A 19 -18.18 -17.01 -1.77
N PRO A 20 -18.80 -15.84 -1.99
CA PRO A 20 -18.94 -14.85 -0.95
C PRO A 20 -19.86 -15.39 0.15
N ALA A 21 -19.49 -15.12 1.41
CA ALA A 21 -20.40 -15.37 2.53
C ALA A 21 -21.68 -14.51 2.40
N SER A 22 -22.72 -14.83 3.18
CA SER A 22 -23.92 -14.00 3.22
C SER A 22 -23.57 -12.54 3.58
N ALA A 23 -24.39 -11.59 3.12
CA ALA A 23 -24.17 -10.17 3.41
C ALA A 23 -24.02 -9.90 4.92
N GLU A 24 -24.77 -10.63 5.76
CA GLU A 24 -24.66 -10.54 7.22
C GLU A 24 -23.31 -11.04 7.74
N ILE A 25 -22.85 -12.21 7.29
CA ILE A 25 -21.54 -12.76 7.69
C ILE A 25 -20.42 -11.82 7.24
N ARG A 26 -20.49 -11.33 6.00
CA ARG A 26 -19.52 -10.38 5.44
C ARG A 26 -19.51 -9.07 6.23
N ALA A 27 -20.65 -8.54 6.64
CA ALA A 27 -20.73 -7.33 7.48
C ALA A 27 -20.06 -7.53 8.84
N ARG A 28 -20.25 -8.69 9.47
CA ARG A 28 -19.59 -9.04 10.75
C ARG A 28 -18.08 -9.20 10.59
N ALA A 29 -17.63 -9.87 9.52
CA ALA A 29 -16.20 -10.00 9.20
C ALA A 29 -15.57 -8.62 8.93
N ALA A 30 -16.27 -7.74 8.20
CA ALA A 30 -15.85 -6.36 7.98
C ALA A 30 -15.71 -5.57 9.28
N ALA A 31 -16.66 -5.71 10.21
CA ALA A 31 -16.59 -5.06 11.52
C ALA A 31 -15.37 -5.52 12.34
N GLU A 32 -15.09 -6.82 12.38
CA GLU A 32 -13.89 -7.37 13.02
C GLU A 32 -12.61 -6.87 12.35
N ASN A 33 -12.56 -6.82 11.01
CA ASN A 33 -11.45 -6.25 10.27
C ASN A 33 -11.23 -4.76 10.59
N THR A 34 -12.29 -3.95 10.63
CA THR A 34 -12.20 -2.54 11.01
C THR A 34 -11.70 -2.37 12.45
N ALA A 35 -12.15 -3.22 13.38
CA ALA A 35 -11.63 -3.22 14.74
C ALA A 35 -10.14 -3.59 14.80
N GLY A 36 -9.72 -4.60 14.01
CA GLY A 36 -8.31 -4.98 13.85
C GLY A 36 -7.45 -3.84 13.31
N PHE A 37 -7.94 -3.11 12.32
CA PHE A 37 -7.24 -1.97 11.72
C PHE A 37 -7.03 -0.84 12.73
N LYS A 38 -8.05 -0.50 13.51
CA LYS A 38 -7.94 0.49 14.60
C LYS A 38 -6.87 0.10 15.61
N LEU A 39 -6.79 -1.18 15.98
CA LEU A 39 -5.78 -1.70 16.90
C LEU A 39 -4.37 -1.69 16.29
N TRP A 40 -4.24 -2.05 15.02
CA TRP A 40 -2.98 -2.01 14.29
C TRP A 40 -2.43 -0.58 14.20
N LYS A 41 -3.27 0.40 13.86
CA LYS A 41 -2.91 1.84 13.89
C LYS A 41 -2.47 2.30 15.28
N ALA A 42 -3.05 1.75 16.34
CA ALA A 42 -2.65 2.00 17.72
C ALA A 42 -1.40 1.19 18.16
N ASN A 43 -0.71 0.53 17.23
CA ASN A 43 0.44 -0.35 17.46
C ASN A 43 0.16 -1.54 18.41
N LYS A 44 -1.12 -1.91 18.60
CA LYS A 44 -1.54 -3.07 19.40
C LYS A 44 -1.58 -4.33 18.54
N GLN A 45 -0.42 -4.74 18.03
CA GLN A 45 -0.28 -5.76 16.97
C GLN A 45 -0.92 -7.12 17.33
N VAL A 46 -0.71 -7.62 18.55
CA VAL A 46 -1.32 -8.89 19.00
C VAL A 46 -2.84 -8.81 19.07
N ALA A 47 -3.41 -7.68 19.49
CA ALA A 47 -4.85 -7.49 19.53
C ALA A 47 -5.44 -7.34 18.12
N ALA A 48 -4.71 -6.67 17.22
CA ALA A 48 -5.09 -6.55 15.81
C ALA A 48 -5.12 -7.92 15.12
N TRP A 49 -4.09 -8.75 15.34
CA TRP A 49 -4.05 -10.13 14.86
C TRP A 49 -5.34 -10.87 15.26
N LYS A 50 -5.68 -10.93 16.55
CA LYS A 50 -6.89 -11.64 17.02
C LYS A 50 -8.17 -11.20 16.32
N ARG A 51 -8.30 -9.91 16.01
CA ARG A 51 -9.45 -9.37 15.28
C ARG A 51 -9.46 -9.79 13.82
N TYR A 52 -8.32 -9.76 13.13
CA TYR A 52 -8.24 -10.23 11.76
C TYR A 52 -8.44 -11.74 11.64
N GLU A 53 -7.94 -12.52 12.59
CA GLU A 53 -8.19 -13.96 12.68
C GLU A 53 -9.68 -14.26 12.85
N ALA A 54 -10.38 -13.52 13.73
CA ALA A 54 -11.83 -13.63 13.87
C ALA A 54 -12.56 -13.26 12.57
N ALA A 55 -12.12 -12.23 11.86
CA ALA A 55 -12.70 -11.84 10.57
C ALA A 55 -12.53 -12.93 9.50
N VAL A 56 -11.34 -13.54 9.39
CA VAL A 56 -11.07 -14.64 8.44
C VAL A 56 -11.84 -15.91 8.81
N ALA A 57 -12.04 -16.18 10.10
CA ALA A 57 -12.84 -17.30 10.57
C ALA A 57 -14.34 -17.12 10.26
N LEU A 58 -14.84 -15.89 10.32
CA LEU A 58 -16.23 -15.56 9.96
C LEU A 58 -16.46 -15.65 8.45
N ASP A 59 -15.59 -15.03 7.66
CA ASP A 59 -15.67 -15.03 6.20
C ASP A 59 -14.31 -15.40 5.58
N PRO A 60 -14.09 -16.70 5.25
CA PRO A 60 -12.87 -17.16 4.59
C PRO A 60 -12.62 -16.53 3.21
N SER A 61 -13.67 -16.01 2.56
CA SER A 61 -13.61 -15.29 1.28
C SER A 61 -13.20 -13.83 1.42
N TYR A 62 -13.06 -13.31 2.65
CA TYR A 62 -12.77 -11.91 2.88
C TYR A 62 -11.28 -11.60 2.76
N HIS A 63 -10.82 -11.43 1.51
CA HIS A 63 -9.41 -11.20 1.14
C HIS A 63 -8.75 -10.06 1.93
N LEU A 64 -9.49 -8.98 2.23
CA LEU A 64 -8.97 -7.85 3.00
C LEU A 64 -8.52 -8.24 4.40
N ALA A 65 -9.34 -8.99 5.15
CA ALA A 65 -8.99 -9.43 6.50
C ALA A 65 -7.77 -10.38 6.49
N ARG A 66 -7.73 -11.30 5.51
CA ARG A 66 -6.62 -12.23 5.35
C ARG A 66 -5.31 -11.51 5.02
N TYR A 67 -5.36 -10.51 4.14
CA TYR A 67 -4.21 -9.68 3.82
C TYR A 67 -3.73 -8.88 5.05
N ASN A 68 -4.65 -8.23 5.77
CA ASN A 68 -4.32 -7.46 6.96
C ASN A 68 -3.70 -8.32 8.07
N LEU A 69 -4.15 -9.57 8.21
CA LEU A 69 -3.53 -10.55 9.09
C LEU A 69 -2.07 -10.85 8.68
N ALA A 70 -1.82 -11.05 7.38
CA ALA A 70 -0.48 -11.27 6.86
C ALA A 70 0.45 -10.06 7.06
N CYS A 71 -0.07 -8.83 6.92
CA CYS A 71 0.68 -7.60 7.25
C CYS A 71 1.13 -7.58 8.73
N VAL A 72 0.22 -7.93 9.65
CA VAL A 72 0.57 -8.04 11.08
C VAL A 72 1.64 -9.11 11.31
N TRP A 73 1.54 -10.26 10.65
CA TRP A 73 2.56 -11.30 10.74
C TRP A 73 3.91 -10.86 10.19
N ALA A 74 3.95 -10.15 9.06
CA ALA A 74 5.17 -9.60 8.50
C ALA A 74 5.88 -8.66 9.49
N ARG A 75 5.13 -7.76 10.13
CA ARG A 75 5.66 -6.85 11.18
C ARG A 75 6.14 -7.56 12.43
N LEU A 76 5.47 -8.63 12.83
CA LEU A 76 5.84 -9.45 13.98
C LEU A 76 7.02 -10.40 13.69
N GLY A 77 7.59 -10.37 12.48
CA GLY A 77 8.67 -11.27 12.07
C GLY A 77 8.24 -12.70 11.76
N LYS A 78 6.92 -12.96 11.73
CA LYS A 78 6.32 -14.24 11.36
C LYS A 78 6.30 -14.40 9.84
N SER A 79 7.49 -14.38 9.24
CA SER A 79 7.67 -14.38 7.79
C SER A 79 7.05 -15.61 7.12
N VAL A 80 7.13 -16.79 7.74
CA VAL A 80 6.55 -18.02 7.19
C VAL A 80 5.03 -17.89 7.03
N ASP A 81 4.33 -17.46 8.07
CA ASP A 81 2.87 -17.32 8.06
C ASP A 81 2.42 -16.23 7.07
N ALA A 82 3.11 -15.09 7.04
CA ALA A 82 2.83 -14.00 6.12
C ALA A 82 3.01 -14.44 4.65
N LEU A 83 4.12 -15.10 4.33
CA LEU A 83 4.43 -15.55 2.98
C LEU A 83 3.49 -16.67 2.51
N ALA A 84 3.02 -17.53 3.41
CA ALA A 84 2.02 -18.54 3.08
C ALA A 84 0.74 -17.89 2.52
N VAL A 85 0.28 -16.77 3.10
CA VAL A 85 -0.89 -16.04 2.59
C VAL A 85 -0.66 -15.48 1.19
N LEU A 86 0.50 -14.88 0.92
CA LEU A 86 0.79 -14.37 -0.44
C LEU A 86 0.93 -15.51 -1.45
N ALA A 87 1.50 -16.65 -1.03
CA ALA A 87 1.59 -17.83 -1.87
C ALA A 87 0.20 -18.37 -2.22
N ASP A 88 -0.72 -18.43 -1.25
CA ASP A 88 -2.11 -18.83 -1.46
C ASP A 88 -2.83 -17.85 -2.41
N PHE A 89 -2.67 -16.54 -2.23
CA PHE A 89 -3.24 -15.55 -3.15
C PHE A 89 -2.71 -15.70 -4.57
N LYS A 90 -1.39 -15.86 -4.72
CA LYS A 90 -0.77 -16.09 -6.03
C LYS A 90 -1.26 -17.38 -6.67
N ALA A 91 -1.36 -18.47 -5.91
CA ALA A 91 -1.82 -19.76 -6.39
C ALA A 91 -3.29 -19.73 -6.80
N LYS A 92 -4.14 -18.98 -6.08
CA LYS A 92 -5.54 -18.80 -6.47
C LYS A 92 -5.71 -17.95 -7.72
N GLY A 93 -4.89 -16.92 -7.90
CA GLY A 93 -4.88 -16.13 -9.14
C GLY A 93 -6.16 -15.34 -9.40
N CYS A 94 -7.04 -15.20 -8.41
CA CYS A 94 -8.23 -14.35 -8.55
C CYS A 94 -7.83 -12.86 -8.60
N GLU A 95 -8.65 -12.01 -9.23
CA GLU A 95 -8.34 -10.57 -9.38
C GLU A 95 -8.03 -9.92 -8.02
N GLU A 96 -8.92 -10.11 -7.03
CA GLU A 96 -8.69 -9.58 -5.68
C GLU A 96 -7.44 -10.18 -5.02
N CYS A 97 -7.12 -11.44 -5.30
CA CYS A 97 -5.96 -12.15 -4.76
C CYS A 97 -4.66 -11.54 -5.29
N LEU A 98 -4.56 -11.38 -6.61
CA LEU A 98 -3.38 -10.82 -7.27
C LEU A 98 -3.18 -9.35 -6.88
N ALA A 99 -4.27 -8.59 -6.74
CA ALA A 99 -4.20 -7.22 -6.21
C ALA A 99 -3.57 -7.17 -4.81
N ARG A 100 -3.76 -8.18 -3.95
CA ARG A 100 -3.09 -8.26 -2.64
C ARG A 100 -1.61 -8.59 -2.74
N VAL A 101 -1.23 -9.44 -3.69
CA VAL A 101 0.18 -9.75 -3.97
C VAL A 101 0.89 -8.50 -4.48
N GLU A 102 0.28 -7.76 -5.42
CA GLU A 102 0.82 -6.51 -5.95
C GLU A 102 0.94 -5.45 -4.85
N ARG A 103 -0.11 -5.25 -4.05
CA ARG A 103 -0.10 -4.31 -2.92
C ARG A 103 1.07 -4.56 -1.96
N SER A 104 1.42 -5.82 -1.70
CA SER A 104 2.52 -6.13 -0.76
C SER A 104 3.87 -5.54 -1.19
N ARG A 105 4.09 -5.30 -2.49
CA ARG A 105 5.33 -4.70 -3.02
C ARG A 105 5.52 -3.24 -2.61
N THR A 106 4.45 -2.59 -2.20
CA THR A 106 4.44 -1.16 -1.86
C THR A 106 3.96 -0.89 -0.44
N ASP A 107 3.38 -1.89 0.22
CA ASP A 107 2.92 -1.80 1.60
C ASP A 107 4.11 -1.83 2.59
N PRO A 108 4.29 -0.78 3.41
CA PRO A 108 5.41 -0.68 4.35
C PRO A 108 5.49 -1.82 5.38
N ASP A 109 4.38 -2.51 5.65
CA ASP A 109 4.37 -3.65 6.58
C ASP A 109 5.20 -4.84 6.07
N TRP A 110 5.41 -4.90 4.76
CA TRP A 110 6.21 -5.94 4.09
C TRP A 110 7.66 -5.53 3.84
N LYS A 111 8.04 -4.29 4.19
CA LYS A 111 9.36 -3.71 3.85
C LYS A 111 10.54 -4.57 4.32
N SER A 112 10.42 -5.22 5.47
CA SER A 112 11.45 -6.14 6.00
C SER A 112 11.63 -7.40 5.15
N LEU A 113 10.61 -7.78 4.37
CA LEU A 113 10.57 -9.00 3.56
C LEU A 113 10.89 -8.74 2.07
N TRP A 114 10.95 -7.50 1.59
CA TRP A 114 11.20 -7.21 0.17
C TRP A 114 12.52 -7.78 -0.38
N LYS A 115 13.51 -8.06 0.48
CA LYS A 115 14.79 -8.69 0.11
C LYS A 115 14.82 -10.20 0.36
N ASP A 116 13.77 -10.77 0.97
CA ASP A 116 13.66 -12.21 1.21
C ASP A 116 13.42 -12.91 -0.13
N ALA A 117 14.26 -13.89 -0.47
CA ALA A 117 14.15 -14.62 -1.74
C ALA A 117 12.78 -15.31 -1.91
N ARG A 118 12.15 -15.77 -0.81
CA ARG A 118 10.82 -16.38 -0.83
C ARG A 118 9.75 -15.35 -1.18
N TYR A 119 9.85 -14.15 -0.62
CA TYR A 119 8.97 -13.04 -0.96
C TYR A 119 9.12 -12.67 -2.44
N VAL A 120 10.35 -12.50 -2.93
CA VAL A 120 10.62 -12.16 -4.33
C VAL A 120 10.11 -13.25 -5.28
N ALA A 121 10.17 -14.54 -4.92
CA ALA A 121 9.60 -15.61 -5.73
C ALA A 121 8.06 -15.56 -5.82
N ILE A 122 7.39 -15.07 -4.77
CA ILE A 122 5.93 -14.94 -4.73
C ILE A 122 5.50 -13.62 -5.36
N ALA A 123 5.82 -12.50 -4.72
CA ALA A 123 5.37 -11.19 -5.15
C ALA A 123 6.20 -10.64 -6.30
N GLY A 124 7.48 -10.98 -6.43
CA GLY A 124 8.39 -10.23 -7.29
C GLY A 124 8.92 -8.96 -6.61
N ALA A 125 9.98 -8.38 -7.17
CA ALA A 125 10.45 -7.07 -6.76
C ALA A 125 9.46 -5.99 -7.21
N PRO A 126 9.40 -4.83 -6.53
CA PRO A 126 8.66 -3.68 -7.04
C PRO A 126 9.10 -3.35 -8.47
N SER A 127 8.15 -3.05 -9.35
CA SER A 127 8.43 -2.52 -10.67
C SER A 127 9.18 -1.19 -10.57
N PRO A 128 9.89 -0.74 -11.63
CA PRO A 128 10.52 0.57 -11.61
C PRO A 128 9.54 1.73 -11.32
N ALA A 129 8.28 1.61 -11.77
CA ALA A 129 7.23 2.59 -11.47
C ALA A 129 6.82 2.56 -9.99
N GLU A 130 6.62 1.37 -9.43
CA GLU A 130 6.33 1.17 -8.00
C GLU A 130 7.47 1.72 -7.12
N ALA A 131 8.72 1.41 -7.47
CA ALA A 131 9.90 1.89 -6.76
C ALA A 131 10.04 3.43 -6.83
N ALA A 132 9.78 4.02 -8.00
CA ALA A 132 9.77 5.47 -8.16
C ALA A 132 8.67 6.13 -7.32
N ALA A 133 7.46 5.56 -7.30
CA ALA A 133 6.35 6.08 -6.51
C ALA A 133 6.62 6.02 -5.00
N LEU A 134 7.19 4.91 -4.50
CA LEU A 134 7.66 4.79 -3.12
C LEU A 134 8.73 5.83 -2.77
N ALA A 135 9.65 6.10 -3.70
CA ALA A 135 10.70 7.10 -3.49
C ALA A 135 10.12 8.53 -3.43
N VAL A 136 9.10 8.84 -4.25
CA VAL A 136 8.37 10.12 -4.19
C VAL A 136 7.57 10.23 -2.89
N GLU A 137 6.89 9.16 -2.48
CA GLU A 137 6.13 9.13 -1.24
C GLU A 137 7.03 9.37 -0.02
N ALA A 138 8.19 8.72 0.05
CA ALA A 138 9.17 8.96 1.10
C ALA A 138 9.61 10.44 1.14
N ALA A 139 9.85 11.04 -0.04
CA ALA A 139 10.19 12.45 -0.16
C ALA A 139 9.02 13.36 0.24
N PHE A 140 7.79 13.00 -0.09
CA PHE A 140 6.58 13.71 0.26
C PHE A 140 6.38 13.71 1.79
N LEU A 141 6.49 12.56 2.45
CA LEU A 141 6.24 12.41 3.87
C LEU A 141 7.31 13.03 4.76
N THR A 142 8.57 13.03 4.31
CA THR A 142 9.73 13.41 5.16
C THR A 142 10.52 14.60 4.63
N GLY A 143 10.27 15.03 3.39
CA GLY A 143 11.12 16.00 2.67
C GLY A 143 12.46 15.43 2.20
N LYS A 144 12.72 14.12 2.39
CA LYS A 144 13.97 13.45 2.05
C LYS A 144 13.70 12.09 1.41
N SER A 145 14.49 11.74 0.40
CA SER A 145 14.48 10.41 -0.22
C SER A 145 15.78 10.24 -1.01
N PRO A 146 16.80 9.57 -0.46
CA PRO A 146 18.02 9.26 -1.19
C PRO A 146 17.76 8.47 -2.48
N GLU A 147 16.82 7.51 -2.41
CA GLU A 147 16.44 6.61 -3.49
C GLU A 147 15.80 7.37 -4.67
N LEU A 148 15.16 8.52 -4.41
CA LEU A 148 14.54 9.33 -5.46
C LEU A 148 15.50 9.68 -6.59
N LYS A 149 16.79 9.89 -6.28
CA LYS A 149 17.81 10.26 -7.26
C LYS A 149 17.93 9.26 -8.42
N GLU A 150 17.63 7.99 -8.18
CA GLU A 150 17.70 6.94 -9.21
C GLU A 150 16.64 7.12 -10.30
N PHE A 151 15.54 7.82 -9.99
CA PHE A 151 14.40 8.04 -10.87
C PHE A 151 14.30 9.48 -11.39
N LEU A 152 15.30 10.33 -11.11
CA LEU A 152 15.37 11.69 -11.63
C LEU A 152 16.18 11.69 -12.92
N GLY A 153 15.54 12.05 -14.03
CA GLY A 153 16.24 12.28 -15.29
C GLY A 153 16.43 13.75 -15.61
N LYS A 154 16.57 14.07 -16.90
CA LYS A 154 16.87 15.44 -17.37
C LYS A 154 15.61 16.27 -17.64
N LYS A 155 14.46 15.62 -17.86
CA LYS A 155 13.21 16.32 -18.19
C LYS A 155 12.63 16.97 -16.94
N SER A 156 12.02 18.13 -17.11
CA SER A 156 11.25 18.75 -16.04
C SER A 156 10.02 17.91 -15.69
N ILE A 157 9.61 17.97 -14.43
CA ILE A 157 8.53 17.15 -13.88
C ILE A 157 7.28 18.01 -13.78
N VAL A 158 6.17 17.52 -14.31
CA VAL A 158 4.87 18.18 -14.21
C VAL A 158 4.27 17.87 -12.86
N MET A 159 3.97 18.88 -12.06
CA MET A 159 3.33 18.70 -10.78
C MET A 159 1.95 19.35 -10.77
N LYS A 160 0.89 18.56 -10.61
CA LYS A 160 -0.50 19.05 -10.62
C LYS A 160 -1.08 19.09 -9.22
N ASP A 161 -1.87 20.12 -8.96
CA ASP A 161 -2.61 20.29 -7.72
C ASP A 161 -4.08 19.94 -7.94
N ILE A 162 -4.44 18.67 -7.73
CA ILE A 162 -5.79 18.15 -7.96
C ILE A 162 -6.71 18.68 -6.88
N CYS A 163 -7.59 19.61 -7.24
CA CYS A 163 -8.61 20.09 -6.33
C CYS A 163 -9.66 19.00 -6.06
N SER A 164 -10.01 18.80 -4.78
CA SER A 164 -11.00 17.80 -4.40
C SER A 164 -12.45 18.29 -4.47
N VAL A 165 -12.66 19.61 -4.45
CA VAL A 165 -13.98 20.27 -4.34
C VAL A 165 -14.28 21.22 -5.52
N CYS A 166 -13.32 21.47 -6.40
CA CYS A 166 -13.52 22.38 -7.51
C CYS A 166 -14.39 21.73 -8.60
N ASP A 167 -15.20 22.55 -9.28
CA ASP A 167 -15.93 22.14 -10.48
C ASP A 167 -14.97 21.57 -11.53
N ASP A 168 -15.42 20.54 -12.27
CA ASP A 168 -14.61 19.85 -13.30
C ASP A 168 -14.07 20.79 -14.40
N ASP A 169 -14.68 21.97 -14.54
CA ASP A 169 -14.28 23.02 -15.50
C ASP A 169 -13.19 23.96 -14.98
N MET A 170 -12.75 23.83 -13.72
CA MET A 170 -11.70 24.68 -13.16
C MET A 170 -10.30 24.16 -13.56
N PRO A 171 -9.41 25.04 -14.08
CA PRO A 171 -8.09 24.62 -14.49
C PRO A 171 -7.28 24.12 -13.29
N THR A 172 -6.79 22.87 -13.37
CA THR A 172 -5.94 22.28 -12.34
C THR A 172 -4.59 23.02 -12.30
N PRO A 173 -4.22 23.69 -11.18
CA PRO A 173 -2.94 24.37 -11.08
C PRO A 173 -1.80 23.41 -11.38
N THR A 174 -0.98 23.76 -12.38
CA THR A 174 0.12 22.93 -12.85
C THR A 174 1.41 23.71 -12.73
N ARG A 175 2.44 23.09 -12.15
CA ARG A 175 3.77 23.68 -11.99
C ARG A 175 4.85 22.76 -12.56
N VAL A 176 5.83 23.36 -13.21
CA VAL A 176 6.98 22.63 -13.76
C VAL A 176 8.10 22.65 -12.73
N VAL A 177 8.49 21.47 -12.25
CA VAL A 177 9.49 21.29 -11.19
C VAL A 177 10.78 20.72 -11.79
N PRO A 178 11.93 21.39 -11.62
CA PRO A 178 13.22 20.80 -11.97
C PRO A 178 13.45 19.51 -11.18
N PRO A 179 14.00 18.43 -11.77
CA PRO A 179 14.18 17.14 -11.10
C PRO A 179 14.88 17.24 -9.74
N ALA A 180 15.96 18.00 -9.66
CA ALA A 180 16.71 18.23 -8.42
C ALA A 180 15.89 18.90 -7.29
N LYS A 181 14.79 19.57 -7.63
CA LYS A 181 13.89 20.23 -6.66
C LYS A 181 12.68 19.37 -6.28
N LEU A 182 12.46 18.20 -6.89
CA LEU A 182 11.24 17.43 -6.67
C LEU A 182 11.02 17.11 -5.18
N ALA A 183 12.01 16.52 -4.49
CA ALA A 183 11.90 16.17 -3.07
C ALA A 183 11.54 17.37 -2.19
N ALA A 184 12.16 18.52 -2.43
CA ALA A 184 11.89 19.75 -1.69
C ALA A 184 10.48 20.28 -1.98
N SER A 185 10.03 20.22 -3.24
CA SER A 185 8.71 20.68 -3.66
C SER A 185 7.59 19.83 -3.06
N VAL A 186 7.68 18.50 -3.13
CA VAL A 186 6.66 17.59 -2.56
C VAL A 186 6.66 17.63 -1.04
N GLY A 187 7.83 17.70 -0.40
CA GLY A 187 7.93 17.82 1.06
C GLY A 187 7.47 19.17 1.61
N LYS A 188 7.71 20.28 0.88
CA LYS A 188 7.15 21.60 1.24
C LYS A 188 5.64 21.60 1.14
N TRP A 189 5.10 21.02 0.07
CA TRP A 189 3.66 20.88 -0.13
C TRP A 189 3.03 20.08 1.02
N ALA A 190 3.60 18.91 1.36
CA ALA A 190 3.07 18.08 2.45
C ALA A 190 3.05 18.81 3.81
N LYS A 191 4.06 19.65 4.08
CA LYS A 191 4.09 20.48 5.30
C LYS A 191 3.02 21.57 5.33
N MET A 192 2.67 22.12 4.18
CA MET A 192 1.60 23.11 4.04
C MET A 192 0.25 22.46 4.32
N ALA A 193 -0.06 21.35 3.64
CA ALA A 193 -1.30 20.60 3.86
C ALA A 193 -1.51 20.16 5.32
N ARG A 194 -0.44 19.70 6.01
CA ARG A 194 -0.50 19.38 7.46
C ARG A 194 -0.94 20.56 8.33
N ARG A 195 -0.58 21.79 7.95
CA ARG A 195 -0.92 22.99 8.71
C ARG A 195 -2.38 23.40 8.50
N GLU A 196 -2.89 23.19 7.29
CA GLU A 196 -4.23 23.62 6.89
C GLU A 196 -5.32 22.67 7.39
N ASP A 197 -5.08 21.35 7.35
CA ASP A 197 -6.14 20.35 7.61
C ASP A 197 -6.11 19.76 9.04
N MET A 198 -5.22 20.23 9.92
CA MET A 198 -5.04 19.74 11.31
C MET A 198 -5.00 18.20 11.48
N GLY A 199 -4.65 17.47 10.41
CA GLY A 199 -4.75 16.01 10.31
C GLY A 199 -3.44 15.31 9.93
N GLN A 200 -3.47 13.97 9.87
CA GLN A 200 -2.35 13.20 9.36
C GLN A 200 -2.30 13.28 7.83
N VAL A 201 -1.22 13.84 7.28
CA VAL A 201 -0.90 13.64 5.85
C VAL A 201 -0.41 12.22 5.66
N ILE A 202 -1.20 11.41 4.97
CA ILE A 202 -0.88 10.04 4.58
C ILE A 202 -0.48 10.07 3.09
N GLY A 203 0.52 9.27 2.72
CA GLY A 203 0.89 9.06 1.33
C GLY A 203 -0.06 8.09 0.65
N PHE A 204 0.46 7.09 -0.06
CA PHE A 204 -0.34 6.05 -0.68
C PHE A 204 -0.80 5.03 0.37
N GLU A 205 -2.06 5.10 0.83
CA GLU A 205 -2.61 4.03 1.68
C GLU A 205 -3.05 2.80 0.86
N GLN A 206 -3.40 3.01 -0.41
CA GLN A 206 -3.73 1.98 -1.40
C GLN A 206 -3.19 2.39 -2.77
N MET A 207 -1.92 2.07 -3.05
CA MET A 207 -1.31 2.32 -4.36
C MET A 207 -1.68 1.20 -5.33
N SER A 208 -2.13 1.57 -6.52
CA SER A 208 -2.24 0.70 -7.68
C SER A 208 -1.34 1.25 -8.76
N CYS A 209 -0.63 0.38 -9.49
CA CYS A 209 0.33 0.78 -10.50
C CYS A 209 0.07 0.06 -11.82
N ASP A 210 0.10 0.81 -12.92
CA ASP A 210 0.37 0.26 -14.23
C ASP A 210 1.86 0.42 -14.58
N ALA A 211 2.25 0.16 -15.83
CA ALA A 211 3.64 0.28 -16.29
C ALA A 211 4.21 1.71 -16.26
N THR A 212 3.36 2.73 -16.17
CA THR A 212 3.66 4.14 -16.40
C THR A 212 3.22 5.04 -15.25
N CYS A 213 2.23 4.66 -14.46
CA CYS A 213 1.71 5.49 -13.39
C CYS A 213 1.29 4.62 -12.20
N CYS A 214 1.56 5.14 -11.02
CA CYS A 214 1.02 4.67 -9.76
C CYS A 214 0.05 5.71 -9.23
N SER A 215 -1.14 5.31 -8.84
CA SER A 215 -2.13 6.20 -8.25
C SER A 215 -2.76 5.59 -7.01
N THR A 216 -3.35 6.45 -6.19
CA THR A 216 -4.32 6.02 -5.19
C THR A 216 -5.53 5.42 -5.91
N GLY A 217 -6.04 4.26 -5.44
CA GLY A 217 -7.24 3.62 -6.00
C GLY A 217 -8.50 4.52 -5.97
N PRO A 218 -9.62 4.10 -6.58
CA PRO A 218 -10.84 4.92 -6.65
C PRO A 218 -11.30 5.40 -5.27
N ARG A 219 -11.72 6.67 -5.22
CA ARG A 219 -12.09 7.47 -4.03
C ARG A 219 -13.12 6.82 -3.08
N GLU A 220 -13.79 5.76 -3.49
CA GLU A 220 -15.02 5.24 -2.86
C GLU A 220 -14.82 4.52 -1.52
N ALA A 221 -13.59 4.26 -1.08
CA ALA A 221 -13.32 3.52 0.16
C ALA A 221 -12.83 4.37 1.35
N LEU A 222 -12.60 5.68 1.21
CA LEU A 222 -11.92 6.49 2.24
C LEU A 222 -12.65 7.80 2.54
N MET A 223 -13.80 7.70 3.23
CA MET A 223 -14.56 8.89 3.67
C MET A 223 -13.86 9.75 4.74
N HIS A 224 -12.66 9.41 5.24
CA HIS A 224 -12.05 10.12 6.38
C HIS A 224 -10.51 10.28 6.37
N PHE A 225 -9.82 10.03 5.25
CA PHE A 225 -8.38 10.28 5.16
C PHE A 225 -8.03 11.00 3.86
N THR A 226 -7.52 12.23 3.98
CA THR A 226 -6.98 13.00 2.87
C THR A 226 -5.66 12.36 2.43
N GLN A 227 -5.73 11.45 1.45
CA GLN A 227 -4.54 11.01 0.72
C GLN A 227 -4.10 12.18 -0.15
N TYR A 228 -2.93 12.75 0.13
CA TYR A 228 -2.52 13.96 -0.56
C TYR A 228 -1.56 13.74 -1.71
N LEU A 229 -0.90 12.59 -1.75
CA LEU A 229 -0.15 12.16 -2.93
C LEU A 229 -1.08 11.25 -3.74
N GLN A 230 -1.49 11.72 -4.92
CA GLN A 230 -2.56 11.08 -5.71
C GLN A 230 -2.00 10.21 -6.81
N ARG A 231 -0.95 10.67 -7.50
CA ARG A 231 -0.38 9.96 -8.65
C ARG A 231 1.09 10.27 -8.83
N VAL A 232 1.87 9.28 -9.25
CA VAL A 232 3.25 9.43 -9.72
C VAL A 232 3.37 8.71 -11.04
N CYS A 233 3.78 9.42 -12.08
CA CYS A 233 4.00 8.83 -13.41
C CYS A 233 5.46 8.88 -13.80
N VAL A 234 5.87 7.85 -14.52
CA VAL A 234 7.21 7.61 -15.01
C VAL A 234 7.18 7.34 -16.52
N GLU A 235 8.32 7.55 -17.17
CA GLU A 235 8.54 7.13 -18.55
C GLU A 235 9.82 6.28 -18.65
N PRO A 236 9.90 5.32 -19.59
CA PRO A 236 11.12 4.55 -19.82
C PRO A 236 12.29 5.43 -20.28
N THR A 237 13.50 5.14 -19.79
CA THR A 237 14.74 5.80 -20.21
C THR A 237 15.70 4.90 -21.00
N GLY A 238 15.34 3.62 -21.19
CA GLY A 238 16.21 2.57 -21.73
C GLY A 238 16.72 1.64 -20.62
N ASP A 239 17.23 0.46 -21.00
CA ASP A 239 17.82 -0.54 -20.08
C ASP A 239 16.93 -0.95 -18.88
N GLY A 240 15.61 -0.93 -19.07
CA GLY A 240 14.65 -1.24 -18.00
C GLY A 240 14.53 -0.17 -16.91
N LYS A 241 15.13 1.01 -17.10
CA LYS A 241 15.03 2.15 -16.18
C LYS A 241 13.88 3.08 -16.55
N VAL A 242 13.47 3.88 -15.58
CA VAL A 242 12.42 4.89 -15.73
C VAL A 242 12.85 6.22 -15.12
N GLN A 243 12.26 7.32 -15.58
CA GLN A 243 12.36 8.64 -14.95
C GLN A 243 10.97 9.17 -14.61
N ILE A 244 10.85 9.86 -13.48
CA ILE A 244 9.60 10.51 -13.06
C ILE A 244 9.32 11.70 -13.99
N VAL A 245 8.09 11.76 -14.50
CA VAL A 245 7.63 12.82 -15.40
C VAL A 245 6.46 13.61 -14.84
N ALA A 246 5.65 13.00 -13.96
CA ALA A 246 4.56 13.72 -13.33
C ALA A 246 4.31 13.27 -11.88
N VAL A 247 3.86 14.20 -11.05
CA VAL A 247 3.40 13.96 -9.69
C VAL A 247 2.15 14.78 -9.43
N ASP A 248 1.08 14.14 -9.00
CA ASP A 248 -0.14 14.83 -8.62
C ASP A 248 -0.32 14.78 -7.12
N VAL A 249 -0.65 15.94 -6.56
CA VAL A 249 -0.99 16.12 -5.15
C VAL A 249 -2.40 16.66 -5.04
N MET A 250 -3.09 16.38 -3.94
CA MET A 250 -4.46 16.88 -3.72
C MET A 250 -4.43 18.27 -3.11
N GLY A 251 -4.86 19.28 -3.87
CA GLY A 251 -4.98 20.67 -3.44
C GLY A 251 -6.10 20.89 -2.44
N GLY A 252 -5.84 21.78 -1.47
CA GLY A 252 -6.86 22.38 -0.61
C GLY A 252 -7.67 23.45 -1.33
#